data_AF-A0A6N2D0V4-F1
#
_entry.id   AF-A0A6N2D0V4-F1
#
_cell.length_a   1.000
_cell.length_b   1.000
_cell.length_c   1.000
_cell.angle_alpha   90.00
_cell.angle_beta   90.00
_cell.angle_gamma   90.00
#
_symmetry.space_group_name_H-M   'P 1'
#
loop_
_entity.id
_entity.type
_entity.pdbx_description
1 polymer ?
#
loop_
_entity_poly.entity_id
_entity_poly.type
_entity_poly.pdbx_seq_one_letter_code
_entity_poly.pdbx_strand_id
1 'polypeptide(L)' 'MRRKNFTMGTGKYYFQVRSGHSMITINRKSKPAAISTYMHYKKIGKNCEWLGKWNGKKFIEDSAPSS' A
#
# COMPACT_ATOMS: atom_id res chain seq x y z
N MET A 1 4.81 9.15 -26.13
CA MET A 1 5.32 8.85 -24.78
C MET A 1 4.35 7.92 -24.08
N ARG A 2 4.62 6.60 -24.02
CA ARG A 2 3.68 5.60 -23.50
C ARG A 2 3.65 5.73 -21.97
N ARG A 3 2.73 6.54 -21.43
CA ARG A 3 2.44 6.54 -19.99
C ARG A 3 2.10 5.09 -19.65
N LYS A 4 2.98 4.41 -18.89
CA LYS A 4 2.71 3.07 -18.38
C LYS A 4 1.45 3.24 -17.53
N ASN A 5 0.28 2.86 -18.05
CA ASN A 5 -0.92 2.76 -17.25
C ASN A 5 -0.55 1.84 -16.09
N PHE A 6 -0.42 2.42 -14.90
CA PHE A 6 -0.10 1.68 -13.70
C PHE A 6 -1.37 0.91 -13.34
N THR A 7 -1.60 -0.20 -14.05
CA THR A 7 -2.77 -1.03 -13.86
C THR A 7 -2.62 -1.66 -12.48
N MET A 8 -3.26 -1.04 -11.50
CA MET A 8 -3.35 -1.59 -10.16
C MET A 8 -3.98 -2.97 -10.28
N GLY A 9 -3.20 -4.00 -9.96
CA GLY A 9 -3.67 -5.38 -9.92
C GLY A 9 -4.80 -5.51 -8.90
N THR A 10 -5.96 -5.94 -9.39
CA THR A 10 -7.13 -6.28 -8.59
C THR A 10 -6.79 -7.36 -7.57
N GLY A 11 -7.33 -7.24 -6.36
CA GLY A 11 -7.11 -8.16 -5.26
C GLY A 11 -5.79 -7.97 -4.50
N LYS A 12 -4.99 -6.96 -4.85
CA LYS A 12 -3.76 -6.61 -4.11
C LYS A 12 -4.03 -5.52 -3.09
N TYR A 13 -3.26 -5.56 -2.01
CA TYR A 13 -3.22 -4.54 -0.98
C TYR A 13 -2.18 -3.50 -1.33
N TYR A 14 -2.53 -2.23 -1.18
CA TYR A 14 -1.67 -1.09 -1.46
C TYR A 14 -1.49 -0.27 -0.21
N PHE A 15 -0.28 0.25 -0.04
CA PHE A 15 0.05 1.22 0.98
C PHE A 15 1.20 2.06 0.48
N GLN A 16 1.29 3.28 0.99
CA GLN A 16 2.31 4.24 0.62
C GLN A 16 3.22 4.45 1.82
N VAL A 17 4.52 4.54 1.56
CA VAL A 17 5.52 4.82 2.58
C VAL A 17 6.29 6.05 2.13
N ARG A 18 6.28 7.09 2.96
CA ARG A 18 7.08 8.29 2.74
C ARG A 18 8.51 8.02 3.20
N SER A 19 9.46 8.12 2.29
CA SER A 19 10.88 8.04 2.60
C SER A 19 11.57 9.30 2.09
N GLY A 20 11.87 10.22 3.03
CA GLY A 20 12.43 11.53 2.69
C GLY A 20 11.48 12.32 1.80
N HIS A 21 11.99 12.74 0.63
CA HIS A 21 11.24 13.54 -0.34
C HIS A 21 10.38 12.70 -1.32
N SER A 22 10.48 11.37 -1.26
CA SER A 22 9.79 10.47 -2.17
C SER A 22 8.74 9.61 -1.47
N MET A 23 7.63 9.37 -2.16
CA MET A 23 6.57 8.49 -1.71
C MET A 23 6.63 7.19 -2.49
N ILE A 24 6.80 6.08 -1.78
CA ILE A 24 6.92 4.75 -2.37
C ILE A 24 5.57 4.05 -2.22
N THR A 25 4.94 3.70 -3.34
CA THR A 25 3.71 2.89 -3.32
C THR A 25 4.09 1.41 -3.36
N ILE A 26 3.80 0.69 -2.29
CA ILE A 26 4.06 -0.73 -2.16
C ILE A 26 2.73 -1.47 -2.35
N ASN A 27 2.76 -2.54 -3.15
CA ASN A 27 1.63 -3.44 -3.31
C ASN A 27 2.01 -4.88 -2.98
N ARG A 28 1.09 -5.60 -2.33
CA ARG A 28 1.27 -6.99 -1.92
C ARG A 28 0.02 -7.80 -2.24
N LYS A 29 0.20 -9.03 -2.70
CA LYS A 29 -0.90 -9.96 -3.01
C LYS A 29 -1.59 -10.49 -1.74
N SER A 30 -0.85 -10.62 -0.65
CA SER A 30 -1.34 -11.22 0.60
C SER A 30 -1.53 -10.17 1.69
N LYS A 31 -2.70 -10.17 2.34
CA LYS A 31 -3.05 -9.29 3.47
C LYS A 31 -2.01 -9.35 4.60
N PRO A 32 -1.63 -10.53 5.15
CA PRO A 32 -0.65 -10.59 6.23
C PRO A 32 0.73 -10.04 5.84
N ALA A 33 1.17 -10.28 4.60
CA ALA A 33 2.44 -9.75 4.11
C ALA A 33 2.40 -8.21 3.97
N ALA A 34 1.27 -7.66 3.53
CA ALA A 34 1.05 -6.22 3.43
C ALA A 34 1.07 -5.57 4.82
N ILE A 35 0.32 -6.13 5.77
CA ILE A 35 0.25 -5.66 7.16
C ILE A 35 1.62 -5.72 7.82
N SER A 36 2.31 -6.86 7.73
CA SER A 36 3.65 -7.03 8.32
C SER A 36 4.64 -5.99 7.78
N THR A 37 4.63 -5.75 6.46
CA THR A 37 5.48 -4.73 5.84
C THR A 37 5.09 -3.31 6.31
N TYR A 38 3.80 -2.99 6.32
CA TYR A 38 3.28 -1.70 6.78
C TYR A 38 3.65 -1.43 8.24
N MET A 39 3.44 -2.40 9.12
CA MET A 39 3.82 -2.32 10.54
C MET A 39 5.32 -2.20 10.72
N HIS A 40 6.12 -2.90 9.92
CA HIS A 40 7.57 -2.77 9.96
C HIS A 40 8.02 -1.34 9.65
N TYR A 41 7.52 -0.73 8.58
CA TYR A 41 7.85 0.66 8.26
C TYR A 41 7.30 1.66 9.28
N LYS A 42 6.10 1.43 9.81
CA LYS A 42 5.52 2.24 10.89
C LYS A 42 6.38 2.15 12.15
N LYS A 43 6.90 0.96 12.49
CA LYS A 43 7.83 0.73 13.61
C LYS A 43 9.17 1.42 13.43
N ILE A 44 9.66 1.54 12.19
CA ILE A 44 10.88 2.32 11.85
C ILE A 44 10.63 3.84 11.99
N GLY A 45 9.39 4.28 12.23
CA GLY A 45 9.05 5.70 12.31
C GLY A 45 8.90 6.36 10.95
N LYS A 46 8.72 5.57 9.87
CA LYS A 46 8.38 6.11 8.56
C LYS A 46 6.90 6.45 8.49
N ASN A 47 6.57 7.53 7.79
CA ASN A 47 5.18 7.90 7.56
C ASN A 47 4.54 6.95 6.55
N CYS A 48 3.72 6.03 7.05
CA CYS A 48 3.08 4.99 6.24
C CYS A 48 1.59 5.22 6.18
N GLU A 49 1.04 5.30 4.97
CA GLU A 49 -0.38 5.47 4.71
C GLU A 49 -0.96 4.20 4.09
N TRP A 50 -1.93 3.61 4.77
CA TRP A 50 -2.59 2.42 4.27
C TRP A 50 -3.70 2.84 3.31
N LEU A 51 -3.65 2.36 2.05
CA LEU A 51 -4.69 2.65 1.06
C LEU A 51 -5.78 1.56 1.06
N GLY A 52 -5.37 0.31 1.28
CA GLY A 52 -6.27 -0.83 1.31
C GLY A 52 -6.21 -1.73 0.07
N LYS A 53 -7.20 -2.60 -0.05
CA LYS A 53 -7.30 -3.57 -1.15
C LYS A 53 -7.91 -2.95 -2.39
N TRP A 54 -7.19 -2.99 -3.51
CA TRP A 54 -7.73 -2.56 -4.79
C TRP A 54 -8.67 -3.61 -5.37
N ASN A 55 -9.92 -3.24 -5.62
CA ASN A 55 -10.91 -4.13 -6.23
C ASN A 55 -11.02 -3.97 -7.77
N GLY A 56 -10.09 -3.24 -8.40
CA GLY A 56 -10.15 -2.95 -9.85
C GLY A 56 -10.86 -1.63 -10.18
N LYS A 57 -11.66 -1.10 -9.25
CA LYS A 57 -12.35 0.20 -9.38
C LYS A 57 -12.06 1.16 -8.22
N LYS A 58 -12.03 0.64 -6.99
CA LYS A 58 -11.81 1.41 -5.76
C LYS A 58 -11.10 0.58 -4.71
N PHE A 59 -10.60 1.26 -3.67
CA PHE A 59 -10.13 0.61 -2.45
C PHE A 59 -11.32 0.19 -1.60
N ILE A 60 -11.36 -1.07 -1.18
CA ILE A 60 -12.48 -1.64 -0.40
C ILE A 60 -12.09 -2.05 1.03
N GLU A 61 -10.79 -2.07 1.36
CA GLU A 61 -10.29 -2.39 2.70
C GLU A 61 -9.31 -1.30 3.16
N ASP A 62 -9.76 -0.04 3.17
CA ASP A 62 -8.95 1.10 3.60
C ASP A 62 -8.74 1.15 5.12
N SER A 63 -9.44 0.30 5.88
CA SER A 63 -9.22 0.15 7.30
C SER A 63 -7.77 -0.27 7.55
N ALA A 64 -6.97 0.68 8.03
CA ALA A 64 -5.61 0.42 8.45
C ALA A 64 -5.64 -0.70 9.50
N PRO A 65 -4.70 -1.65 9.47
CA PRO A 65 -4.57 -2.62 10.54
C PRO A 65 -4.24 -1.85 11.83
N SER A 66 -5.25 -1.58 12.64
CA SER A 66 -5.05 -1.10 14.01
C SER A 66 -4.50 -2.27 14.79
N SER A 67 -3.37 -2.04 15.45
CA SER A 67 -2.79 -2.98 16.40
C SER A 67 -3.74 -3.24 17.56
#